data_AF-A0A950SMP0-F1
#
_entry.id   AF-A0A950SMP0-F1
#
_cell.length_a   1.000
_cell.length_b   1.000
_cell.length_c   1.000
_cell.angle_alpha   90.00
_cell.angle_beta   90.00
_cell.angle_gamma   90.00
#
_symmetry.space_group_name_H-M   'P 1'
#
loop_
_entity.id
_entity.type
_entity.pdbx_description
1 polymer ?
#
loop_
_entity_poly.entity_id
_entity_poly.type
_entity_poly.pdbx_seq_one_letter_code
_entity_poly.pdbx_strand_id
1 'polypeptide(L)'
;MSATSVLAGRHSSVQRTPDLTALARLLHLSAGVLRTIERSDGRYFRFRASGSAGGLFPLGLYVAARGVAGLADAVYWFDPLNHALVNVGPAPQGEATSLVVTGVPWRTGWRWTPSSEHCAS
;
A
#
# COMPACT_ATOMS: atom_id res chain seq x y z
N MET A 1 -21.83 -8.19 10.40
CA MET A 1 -21.46 -8.79 9.11
C MET A 1 -20.20 -9.61 9.32
N SER A 2 -20.11 -10.84 8.79
CA SER A 2 -18.93 -11.70 8.98
C SER A 2 -17.88 -11.45 7.89
N ALA A 3 -16.62 -11.81 8.14
CA ALA A 3 -15.59 -11.76 7.11
C ALA A 3 -15.93 -12.63 5.89
N THR A 4 -16.55 -13.79 6.13
CA THR A 4 -16.97 -14.74 5.09
C THR A 4 -18.05 -14.17 4.16
N SER A 5 -18.95 -13.31 4.63
CA SER A 5 -19.94 -12.69 3.75
C SER A 5 -19.32 -11.63 2.84
N VAL A 6 -18.34 -10.87 3.33
CA VAL A 6 -17.62 -9.85 2.54
C VAL A 6 -16.82 -10.52 1.41
N LEU A 7 -16.05 -11.55 1.73
CA LEU A 7 -15.25 -12.31 0.75
C LEU A 7 -16.12 -13.00 -0.30
N ALA A 8 -17.32 -13.44 0.07
CA ALA A 8 -18.29 -14.02 -0.86
C ALA A 8 -18.99 -12.98 -1.75
N GLY A 9 -18.59 -11.71 -1.70
CA GLY A 9 -19.24 -10.61 -2.46
C GLY A 9 -20.65 -10.28 -1.96
N ARG A 10 -21.09 -10.83 -0.82
CA ARG A 10 -22.43 -10.64 -0.25
C ARG A 10 -22.48 -9.40 0.63
N HIS A 11 -22.04 -8.28 0.08
CA HIS A 11 -22.13 -6.97 0.70
C HIS A 11 -22.81 -6.01 -0.27
N SER A 12 -23.77 -5.23 0.22
CA SER A 12 -24.25 -4.06 -0.51
C SER A 12 -23.31 -2.90 -0.21
N SER A 13 -22.63 -2.38 -1.23
CA SER A 13 -21.89 -1.11 -1.12
C SER A 13 -22.74 0.01 -1.71
N VAL A 14 -22.94 1.08 -0.94
CA VAL A 14 -23.36 2.36 -1.50
C VAL A 14 -22.11 3.06 -2.00
N GLN A 15 -22.10 3.52 -3.25
CA GLN A 15 -21.03 4.37 -3.76
C GLN A 15 -20.96 5.63 -2.88
N ARG A 16 -19.88 5.77 -2.11
CA ARG A 16 -19.62 6.94 -1.29
C ARG A 16 -18.18 7.35 -1.49
N THR A 17 -17.96 8.63 -1.74
CA THR A 17 -16.60 9.19 -1.74
C THR A 17 -16.03 9.06 -0.32
N PRO A 18 -14.86 8.42 -0.13
CA PRO A 18 -14.28 8.27 1.19
C PRO A 18 -13.89 9.63 1.75
N ASP A 19 -14.10 9.84 3.05
CA ASP A 19 -13.46 10.93 3.78
C ASP A 19 -12.00 10.58 4.10
N LEU A 20 -11.22 11.57 4.55
CA LEU A 20 -9.81 11.36 4.89
C LEU A 20 -9.62 10.29 5.98
N THR A 21 -10.55 10.14 6.92
CA THR A 21 -10.42 9.16 8.00
C THR A 21 -10.59 7.74 7.48
N ALA A 22 -11.59 7.51 6.63
CA ALA A 22 -11.82 6.23 5.97
C ALA A 22 -10.63 5.87 5.06
N LEU A 23 -10.11 6.86 4.31
CA LEU A 23 -8.93 6.68 3.46
C LEU A 23 -7.68 6.32 4.28
N ALA A 24 -7.40 7.04 5.38
CA ALA A 24 -6.26 6.76 6.25
C ALA A 24 -6.32 5.35 6.85
N ARG A 25 -7.51 4.93 7.32
CA ARG A 25 -7.73 3.56 7.82
C ARG A 25 -7.48 2.51 6.73
N LEU A 26 -8.00 2.73 5.52
CA LEU A 26 -7.80 1.82 4.40
C LEU A 26 -6.30 1.67 4.06
N LEU A 27 -5.57 2.78 3.96
CA LEU A 27 -4.14 2.77 3.66
C LEU A 27 -3.33 2.07 4.76
N HIS A 28 -3.65 2.34 6.02
CA HIS A 28 -2.96 1.72 7.14
C HIS A 28 -3.16 0.21 7.20
N LEU A 29 -4.41 -0.24 7.03
CA LEU A 29 -4.75 -1.67 7.03
C LEU A 29 -4.26 -2.38 5.77
N SER A 30 -3.92 -1.66 4.70
CA SER A 30 -3.36 -2.24 3.46
C SER A 30 -1.83 -2.30 3.47
N ALA A 31 -1.17 -1.21 3.87
CA ALA A 31 0.27 -1.05 3.69
C ALA A 31 1.00 -0.38 4.87
N GLY A 32 0.31 -0.02 5.95
CA GLY A 32 0.91 0.59 7.14
C GLY A 32 1.86 -0.35 7.88
N VAL A 33 2.74 0.21 8.72
CA VAL A 33 3.54 -0.55 9.68
C VAL A 33 2.65 -0.94 10.87
N LEU A 34 2.56 -2.25 11.16
CA LEU A 34 1.78 -2.77 12.29
C LEU A 34 2.65 -3.09 13.50
N ARG A 35 3.89 -3.49 13.27
CA ARG A 35 4.83 -3.88 14.33
C ARG A 35 6.25 -3.56 13.92
N THR A 36 7.02 -3.05 14.85
CA THR A 36 8.47 -2.89 14.72
C THR A 36 9.14 -3.79 15.74
N ILE A 37 10.14 -4.55 15.31
CA ILE A 37 11.00 -5.35 16.18
C ILE A 37 12.44 -4.93 15.98
N GLU A 38 13.21 -4.91 17.07
CA GLU A 38 14.66 -4.82 17.00
C GLU A 38 15.23 -6.23 16.80
N ARG A 39 16.19 -6.37 15.88
CA ARG A 39 16.89 -7.63 15.61
C ARG A 39 18.18 -7.69 16.42
N SER A 40 18.75 -8.90 16.54
CA SER A 40 20.02 -9.13 17.24
C SER A 40 21.21 -8.35 16.67
N ASP A 41 21.12 -7.86 15.44
CA ASP A 41 22.13 -7.01 14.80
C ASP A 41 21.87 -5.50 14.99
N GLY A 42 20.97 -5.13 15.91
CA GLY A 42 20.57 -3.74 16.21
C GLY A 42 19.70 -3.08 15.14
N ARG A 43 19.33 -3.80 14.07
CA ARG A 43 18.48 -3.25 13.00
C ARG A 43 17.00 -3.44 13.30
N TYR A 44 16.20 -2.43 13.01
CA TYR A 44 14.75 -2.50 13.13
C TYR A 44 14.10 -3.15 11.91
N PHE A 45 13.34 -4.21 12.13
CA PHE A 45 12.47 -4.81 11.14
C PHE A 45 11.02 -4.36 11.35
N ARG A 46 10.36 -3.94 10.26
CA ARG A 46 9.03 -3.32 10.30
C ARG A 46 8.05 -4.19 9.53
N PHE A 47 7.15 -4.84 10.26
CA PHE A 47 6.06 -5.63 9.68
C PHE A 47 5.00 -4.71 9.10
N ARG A 48 4.55 -5.05 7.89
CA ARG A 48 3.48 -4.35 7.20
C ARG A 48 2.17 -5.11 7.33
N ALA A 49 1.07 -4.40 7.14
CA ALA A 49 -0.26 -5.01 7.14
C ALA A 49 -0.43 -6.04 6.01
N SER A 50 0.26 -5.85 4.89
CA SER A 50 0.41 -6.86 3.83
C SER A 50 1.63 -7.73 4.06
N GLY A 51 1.44 -9.05 4.06
CA GLY A 51 2.54 -10.02 4.03
C GLY A 51 3.33 -9.91 2.72
N SER A 52 4.65 -10.10 2.78
CA SER A 52 5.53 -10.07 1.61
C SER A 52 6.64 -11.11 1.74
N ALA A 53 6.95 -11.81 0.65
CA ALA A 53 7.99 -12.83 0.61
C ALA A 53 9.35 -12.24 1.06
N GLY A 54 9.94 -12.87 2.08
CA GLY A 54 11.20 -12.42 2.66
C GLY A 54 11.15 -11.08 3.41
N GLY A 55 9.96 -10.48 3.58
CA GLY A 55 9.80 -9.21 4.30
C GLY A 55 10.34 -7.98 3.55
N LEU A 56 10.34 -8.02 2.21
CA LEU A 56 10.97 -6.99 1.38
C LEU A 56 10.03 -5.82 1.02
N PHE A 57 8.72 -6.05 1.12
CA PHE A 57 7.66 -5.04 0.96
C PHE A 57 7.88 -4.13 -0.26
N PRO A 58 7.87 -4.69 -1.49
CA PRO A 58 8.14 -3.92 -2.71
C PRO A 58 6.99 -2.98 -3.07
N LEU A 59 5.84 -3.07 -2.39
CA LEU A 59 4.62 -2.33 -2.72
C LEU A 59 4.66 -0.91 -2.14
N GLY A 60 4.43 0.07 -3.02
CA GLY A 60 4.07 1.45 -2.69
C GLY A 60 2.61 1.72 -3.05
N LEU A 61 1.96 2.59 -2.27
CA LEU A 61 0.60 3.05 -2.54
C LEU A 61 0.61 4.54 -2.88
N TYR A 62 -0.11 4.89 -3.93
CA TYR A 62 -0.37 6.27 -4.32
C TYR A 62 -1.87 6.51 -4.34
N VAL A 63 -2.28 7.69 -3.88
CA VAL A 63 -3.68 8.15 -3.92
C VAL A 63 -3.76 9.30 -4.92
N ALA A 64 -4.52 9.09 -5.98
CA ALA A 64 -5.00 10.14 -6.86
C ALA A 64 -6.28 10.71 -6.23
N ALA A 65 -6.18 11.74 -5.39
CA ALA A 65 -7.30 12.26 -4.62
C ALA A 65 -8.14 13.25 -5.46
N ARG A 66 -9.45 13.00 -5.51
CA ARG A 66 -10.51 13.85 -6.10
C ARG A 66 -11.71 13.90 -5.17
N GLY A 67 -12.05 15.08 -4.66
CA GLY A 67 -13.26 15.31 -3.85
C GLY A 67 -13.26 14.59 -2.50
N VAL A 68 -12.08 14.26 -1.96
CA VAL A 68 -11.96 13.64 -0.63
C VAL A 68 -12.13 14.72 0.44
N ALA A 69 -13.19 14.62 1.23
CA ALA A 69 -13.41 15.56 2.32
C ALA A 69 -12.22 15.58 3.29
N GLY A 70 -11.64 16.77 3.50
CA GLY A 70 -10.48 16.97 4.37
C GLY A 70 -9.12 16.75 3.71
N LEU A 71 -9.05 16.48 2.41
CA LEU A 71 -7.80 16.30 1.67
C LEU A 71 -7.82 17.15 0.40
N ALA A 72 -6.76 17.94 0.18
CA ALA A 72 -6.64 18.72 -1.03
C ALA A 72 -6.47 17.80 -2.25
N ASP A 73 -7.01 18.27 -3.36
CA ASP A 73 -7.09 17.57 -4.61
C ASP A 73 -5.69 17.46 -5.28
N ALA A 74 -5.01 16.31 -5.16
CA ALA A 74 -3.65 16.08 -5.69
C ALA A 74 -3.29 14.58 -5.80
N VAL A 75 -2.08 14.28 -6.28
CA VAL A 75 -1.50 12.93 -6.17
C VAL A 75 -0.60 12.85 -4.94
N TYR A 76 -0.84 11.84 -4.10
CA TYR A 76 -0.09 11.58 -2.89
C TYR A 76 0.58 10.22 -2.91
N TRP A 77 1.79 10.14 -2.38
CA TRP A 77 2.39 8.87 -1.94
C TRP A 77 2.04 8.64 -0.47
N PHE A 78 1.61 7.43 -0.12
CA PHE A 78 1.44 7.06 1.28
C PHE A 78 2.79 6.70 1.88
N ASP A 79 3.28 7.53 2.81
CA ASP A 79 4.40 7.24 3.69
C ASP A 79 3.91 6.36 4.86
N PRO A 80 4.24 5.07 4.83
CA PRO A 80 3.75 4.10 5.80
C PRO A 80 4.57 4.08 7.10
N LEU A 81 5.74 4.73 7.14
CA LEU A 81 6.52 4.89 8.36
C LEU A 81 5.93 5.98 9.24
N ASN A 82 5.58 7.10 8.61
CA ASN A 82 5.01 8.27 9.28
C ASN A 82 3.48 8.29 9.30
N HIS A 83 2.83 7.31 8.66
CA HIS A 83 1.38 7.29 8.45
C HIS A 83 0.89 8.61 7.84
N ALA A 84 1.51 9.01 6.74
CA ALA A 84 1.29 10.34 6.14
C ALA A 84 1.04 10.25 4.64
N LEU A 85 0.35 11.25 4.10
CA LEU A 85 0.22 11.46 2.66
C LEU A 85 1.17 12.57 2.24
N VAL A 86 2.14 12.22 1.40
CA VAL A 86 3.14 13.16 0.86
C VAL A 86 2.68 13.56 -0.53
N ASN A 87 2.45 14.86 -0.77
CA ASN A 87 2.10 15.35 -2.10
C ASN A 87 3.29 15.13 -3.05
N VAL A 88 3.06 14.45 -4.16
CA VAL A 88 4.08 14.15 -5.17
C VAL A 88 3.76 14.75 -6.53
N GLY A 89 2.62 15.42 -6.67
CA GLY A 89 2.19 15.97 -7.95
C GLY A 89 0.79 16.58 -7.93
N PRO A 90 0.44 17.28 -9.01
CA PRO A 90 -0.85 17.93 -9.15
C PRO A 90 -1.99 16.91 -9.22
N ALA A 91 -3.20 17.43 -9.10
CA ALA A 91 -4.44 16.75 -9.46
C ALA A 91 -4.34 15.93 -10.76
N PRO A 92 -4.68 14.63 -10.76
CA PRO A 92 -4.83 13.88 -12.01
C PRO A 92 -6.10 14.33 -12.74
N GLN A 93 -6.09 14.18 -14.06
CA GLN A 93 -7.26 14.44 -14.91
C GLN A 93 -8.31 13.35 -14.64
N GLY A 94 -9.51 13.75 -14.19
CA GLY A 94 -10.62 12.83 -13.86
C GLY A 94 -11.46 13.30 -12.68
N GLU A 95 -12.59 12.63 -12.45
CA GLU A 95 -13.58 13.03 -11.42
C GLU A 95 -13.57 12.16 -10.17
N ALA A 96 -12.90 11.00 -10.21
CA ALA A 96 -12.94 10.00 -9.14
C ALA A 96 -11.60 9.84 -8.42
N THR A 97 -11.67 9.58 -7.11
CA THR A 97 -10.49 9.18 -6.33
C THR A 97 -10.06 7.78 -6.73
N SER A 98 -8.78 7.59 -7.04
CA SER A 98 -8.21 6.30 -7.44
C SER A 98 -7.02 5.91 -6.55
N LEU A 99 -6.91 4.62 -6.24
CA LEU A 99 -5.75 4.05 -5.57
C LEU A 99 -4.87 3.35 -6.61
N VAL A 100 -3.59 3.71 -6.66
CA VAL A 100 -2.60 3.07 -7.54
C VAL A 100 -1.63 2.27 -6.68
N VAL A 101 -1.49 0.99 -7.00
CA VAL A 101 -0.55 0.08 -6.34
C VAL A 101 0.66 -0.12 -7.24
N THR A 102 1.85 0.22 -6.76
CA THR A 102 3.09 0.10 -7.53
C THR A 102 4.00 -0.91 -6.88
N GLY A 103 4.58 -1.84 -7.65
CA GLY A 103 5.68 -2.69 -7.20
C GLY A 103 7.02 -2.10 -7.62
N VAL A 104 8.02 -2.15 -6.74
CA VAL A 104 9.40 -1.75 -7.02
C VAL A 104 10.26 -3.01 -7.22
N PRO A 105 10.45 -3.51 -8.46
CA PRO A 105 10.90 -4.88 -8.70
C PRO A 105 12.31 -5.19 -8.18
N TRP A 106 13.22 -4.20 -8.22
CA TRP A 106 14.59 -4.38 -7.75
C TRP A 106 14.71 -4.55 -6.23
N ARG A 107 13.68 -4.18 -5.43
CA ARG A 107 13.66 -4.44 -3.98
C ARG A 107 13.60 -5.94 -3.65
N THR A 108 13.14 -6.76 -4.58
CA THR A 108 13.03 -8.21 -4.43
C THR A 108 13.97 -8.99 -5.35
N GLY A 109 14.39 -8.40 -6.47
CA GLY A 109 15.19 -9.09 -7.51
C GLY A 109 16.54 -9.62 -7.05
N TRP A 110 17.22 -8.96 -6.09
CA TRP A 110 18.50 -9.45 -5.56
C TRP A 110 18.37 -10.74 -4.74
N ARG A 111 17.18 -11.00 -4.17
CA ARG A 111 16.93 -12.18 -3.34
C ARG A 111 16.33 -13.34 -4.15
N TRP A 112 15.70 -13.01 -5.26
CA TRP A 112 15.02 -13.95 -6.14
C TRP A 112 15.49 -13.71 -7.58
N THR A 113 16.71 -14.13 -7.89
CA THR A 113 17.16 -14.25 -9.28
C THR A 113 16.51 -15.48 -9.91
N PRO A 114 16.15 -15.44 -11.21
CA PRO A 114 15.71 -16.63 -11.92
C PRO A 114 16.83 -17.68 -11.87
N SER A 115 16.50 -18.89 -11.42
CA SER A 115 17.40 -20.05 -11.54
C SER A 115 17.42 -20.51 -13.00
N SER A 116 18.17 -19.82 -13.87
CA SER A 116 18.37 -20.27 -15.26
C SER A 116 19.76 -19.98 -15.83
N GLU A 117 20.78 -19.79 -15.00
CA GLU A 117 22.18 -19.68 -15.46
C GLU A 117 23.07 -20.85 -15.00
N HIS A 118 22.50 -22.06 -14.84
CA HIS A 118 23.26 -23.28 -14.49
C HIS A 118 22.95 -24.51 -15.36
N CYS A 119 22.26 -24.34 -16.49
CA CYS A 119 22.13 -25.40 -17.51
C CYS A 119 22.66 -24.89 -18.86
N ALA A 120 23.95 -24.60 -18.91
CA ALA A 120 24.71 -24.53 -20.15
C ALA A 120 26.17 -24.85 -19.82
N SER A 121 26.48 -26.13 -19.68
CA SER A 121 27.81 -26.74 -19.87
C SER A 121 27.62 -28.24 -20.01
#